data_AF-A0A7C5D9C7-F1
#
_entry.id   AF-A0A7C5D9C7-F1
#
_cell.length_a   1.000
_cell.length_b   1.000
_cell.length_c   1.000
_cell.angle_alpha   90.00
_cell.angle_beta   90.00
_cell.angle_gamma   90.00
#
_symmetry.space_group_name_H-M   'P 1'
#
loop_
_entity.id
_entity.type
_entity.pdbx_description
1 polymer ?
#
loop_
_entity_poly.entity_id
_entity_poly.type
_entity_poly.pdbx_seq_one_letter_code
_entity_poly.pdbx_strand_id
1 'polypeptide(L)' 'MALIDDIEKIVKSHGALLYDSEIVQEHDDTIYRIYILKEGGVNLDLCADISRDISPILDITAPVS' A
#
# COMPACT_ATOMS: atom_id res chain seq x y z
N MET A 1 -1.85 -9.57 10.78
CA MET A 1 -1.92 -8.28 11.51
C MET A 1 -0.65 -7.46 11.27
N ALA A 2 0.57 -8.02 11.35
CA ALA A 2 1.81 -7.25 11.11
C ALA A 2 1.90 -6.49 9.76
N LEU A 3 1.46 -7.10 8.65
CA LEU A 3 1.59 -6.49 7.31
C LEU A 3 0.88 -5.13 7.20
N ILE A 4 -0.36 -5.02 7.68
CA ILE A 4 -1.13 -3.77 7.58
C ILE A 4 -0.52 -2.68 8.47
N ASP A 5 -0.02 -3.05 9.65
CA ASP A 5 0.64 -2.12 10.57
C ASP A 5 1.93 -1.55 9.96
N ASP A 6 2.69 -2.38 9.24
CA ASP A 6 3.93 -1.93 8.60
C ASP A 6 3.66 -1.05 7.38
N ILE A 7 2.64 -1.38 6.58
CA ILE A 7 2.18 -0.54 5.48
C ILE A 7 1.67 0.80 6.02
N GLU A 8 0.90 0.81 7.11
CA GLU A 8 0.42 2.05 7.72
C GLU A 8 1.58 2.95 8.16
N LYS A 9 2.65 2.40 8.73
CA LYS A 9 3.85 3.17 9.10
C LYS A 9 4.54 3.79 7.89
N ILE A 10 4.66 3.05 6.79
CA ILE A 10 5.24 3.58 5.53
C ILE A 10 4.34 4.70 5.00
N VAL A 11 3.04 4.47 4.87
CA VAL A 11 2.11 5.49 4.36
C VAL A 11 2.17 6.77 5.21
N LYS A 12 2.27 6.62 6.55
CA LYS A 12 2.47 7.74 7.48
C LYS A 12 3.81 8.45 7.32
N SER A 13 4.91 7.76 7.01
CA SER A 13 6.22 8.42 6.78
C SER A 13 6.22 9.32 5.54
N HIS A 14 5.34 9.04 4.57
CA HIS A 14 5.08 9.85 3.38
C HIS A 14 4.05 10.99 3.59
N GLY A 15 3.58 11.15 4.83
CA GLY A 15 2.59 12.16 5.22
C GLY A 15 1.19 11.87 4.68
N ALA A 16 0.88 10.61 4.40
CA ALA A 16 -0.45 10.14 4.03
C ALA A 16 -1.03 9.24 5.15
N LEU A 17 -2.30 8.89 5.01
CA LEU A 17 -3.03 7.98 5.89
C LEU A 17 -3.53 6.81 5.08
N LEU A 18 -3.35 5.59 5.60
CA LEU A 18 -3.95 4.40 5.02
C LEU A 18 -5.44 4.40 5.39
N TYR A 19 -6.30 4.44 4.38
CA TYR A 19 -7.74 4.44 4.55
C TYR A 19 -8.30 3.02 4.59
N ASP A 20 -7.91 2.19 3.62
CA ASP A 20 -8.36 0.81 3.51
C ASP A 20 -7.39 -0.01 2.65
N SER A 21 -7.51 -1.33 2.68
CA SER A 21 -6.80 -2.25 1.79
C SER A 21 -7.66 -3.44 1.42
N GLU A 22 -7.56 -3.90 0.17
CA GLU A 22 -8.28 -5.06 -0.32
C GLU A 22 -7.40 -5.92 -1.23
N ILE A 23 -7.75 -7.20 -1.34
CA ILE A 23 -7.19 -8.10 -2.36
C ILE A 23 -8.27 -8.27 -3.41
N VAL A 24 -7.94 -7.91 -4.65
CA VAL A 24 -8.82 -8.10 -5.80
C VAL A 24 -8.17 -9.02 -6.81
N GLN A 25 -8.96 -9.87 -7.46
CA GLN A 25 -8.52 -10.64 -8.61
C GLN A 25 -9.04 -9.96 -9.87
N GLU A 26 -8.12 -9.54 -10.73
CA GLU A 26 -8.45 -8.95 -12.03
C GLU A 26 -7.78 -9.80 -13.12
N HIS A 27 -8.61 -10.51 -13.90
CA HIS A 27 -8.15 -11.51 -14.88
C HIS A 27 -7.30 -12.61 -14.22
N ASP A 28 -6.07 -12.80 -14.69
CA ASP A 28 -5.11 -13.77 -14.16
C ASP A 28 -4.21 -13.17 -13.06
N ASP A 29 -4.37 -11.88 -12.76
CA ASP A 29 -3.54 -11.16 -11.79
C ASP A 29 -4.28 -10.98 -10.46
N THR A 30 -3.54 -11.15 -9.36
CA THR A 30 -4.02 -10.81 -8.03
C THR A 30 -3.36 -9.53 -7.55
N ILE A 31 -4.19 -8.55 -7.22
CA ILE A 31 -3.76 -7.19 -6.88
C ILE A 31 -4.03 -6.95 -5.40
N TYR A 32 -2.98 -6.61 -4.67
CA TYR A 32 -3.12 -6.03 -3.34
C TYR A 32 -3.26 -4.51 -3.49
N ARG A 33 -4.48 -4.01 -3.30
CA ARG A 33 -4.83 -2.60 -3.47
C ARG A 33 -4.89 -1.91 -2.12
N ILE A 34 -4.22 -0.76 -2.02
CA ILE A 34 -4.30 0.12 -0.85
C ILE A 34 -4.91 1.45 -1.23
N TYR A 35 -5.69 2.02 -0.31
CA TYR A 35 -6.30 3.33 -0.45
C TYR A 35 -5.63 4.30 0.51
N ILE A 36 -5.15 5.42 0.00
CA ILE A 36 -4.46 6.45 0.79
C ILE A 36 -5.15 7.81 0.70
N LEU A 37 -5.07 8.56 1.79
CA LEU A 37 -5.58 9.93 1.91
C LEU A 37 -4.45 10.85 2.37
N LYS A 38 -4.38 12.07 1.83
CA LYS A 38 -3.41 13.08 2.24
C LYS A 38 -4.04 14.46 2.21
N GLU A 39 -3.84 15.26 3.26
CA GLU A 39 -4.22 16.67 3.25
C GLU A 39 -3.43 17.41 2.16
N GLY A 40 -4.14 18.17 1.31
CA GLY A 40 -3.54 18.81 0.13
C GLY A 40 -3.55 17.95 -1.13
N GLY A 41 -4.05 16.72 -1.06
CA GLY A 41 -4.24 15.83 -2.21
C GLY A 41 -3.14 14.79 -2.38
N VAL A 42 -3.45 13.80 -3.22
CA VAL A 42 -2.56 12.70 -3.60
C VAL A 42 -2.17 12.89 -5.07
N ASN A 43 -0.88 12.76 -5.37
CA ASN A 43 -0.36 12.79 -6.73
C ASN A 43 0.29 11.44 -7.09
N LEU A 44 0.61 11.24 -8.38
CA LEU A 44 1.15 9.98 -8.86
C LEU A 44 2.56 9.68 -8.32
N ASP A 45 3.37 10.71 -8.11
CA ASP A 45 4.72 10.56 -7.56
C ASP A 45 4.68 9.99 -6.14
N LEU A 46 3.79 10.51 -5.28
CA LEU A 46 3.57 10.00 -3.93
C LEU A 46 3.12 8.53 -3.94
N CYS A 47 2.20 8.18 -4.85
CA CYS A 47 1.77 6.79 -5.00
C CYS A 47 2.92 5.87 -5.42
N ALA A 48 3.76 6.31 -6.35
CA ALA A 48 4.90 5.55 -6.82
C ALA A 48 5.96 5.35 -5.72
N ASP A 49 6.24 6.39 -4.95
CA ASP A 49 7.19 6.34 -3.83
C ASP A 49 6.71 5.38 -2.74
N ILE A 50 5.45 5.50 -2.31
CA ILE A 50 4.84 4.58 -1.33
C ILE A 50 4.86 3.14 -1.86
N SER A 51 4.48 2.93 -3.12
CA SER A 51 4.48 1.59 -3.73
C SER A 51 5.87 0.96 -3.74
N ARG A 52 6.92 1.77 -3.95
CA ARG A 52 8.30 1.30 -3.98
C ARG A 52 8.80 0.88 -2.60
N ASP A 53 8.39 1.61 -1.56
CA ASP A 53 8.76 1.32 -0.17
C ASP A 53 8.00 0.12 0.40
N ILE A 54 6.79 -0.15 -0.08
CA ILE A 54 5.99 -1.32 0.32
C ILE A 54 6.51 -2.62 -0.32
N SER A 55 7.05 -2.55 -1.54
CA SER A 55 7.48 -3.72 -2.33
C SER A 55 8.33 -4.74 -1.54
N PRO A 56 9.39 -4.34 -0.78
CA PRO A 56 10.22 -5.29 -0.04
C PRO A 56 9.47 -6.04 1.05
N ILE A 57 8.43 -5.42 1.64
CA ILE A 57 7.61 -6.06 2.67
C ILE A 57 6.74 -7.15 2.05
N LEU A 58 6.17 -6.87 0.88
CA LEU A 58 5.34 -7.84 0.16
C LEU A 58 6.15 -9.03 -0.36
N ASP A 59 7.42 -8.84 -0.72
CA ASP A 59 8.32 -9.93 -1.12
C ASP A 59 8.61 -10.91 0.03
N ILE A 60 8.61 -10.41 1.28
CA ILE A 60 8.83 -11.22 2.49
C ILE A 60 7.51 -11.82 2.98
N THR A 61 6.45 -11.01 2.95
CA THR A 61 5.12 -11.35 3.46
C THR A 61 4.14 -11.29 2.30
N ALA A 62 3.98 -12.42 1.61
CA ALA A 62 3.04 -12.52 0.51
C ALA A 62 1.63 -12.13 1.01
N PRO A 63 0.97 -11.12 0.41
CA PRO A 63 -0.37 -10.71 0.81
C PRO A 63 -1.42 -11.78 0.44
N VAL A 64 -1.04 -12.76 -0.38
CA VAL A 64 -1.88 -13.84 -0.92
C VAL A 64 -1.16 -15.17 -0.70
N SER A 65 -1.91 -16.22 -0.32
CA SER A 65 -1.40 -17.60 -0.14
C SER A 65 -1.67 -18.46 -1.37
#